data_AF-A0A3N5M8X0-F1
#
_entry.id   AF-A0A3N5M8X0-F1
#
_cell.length_a   1.000
_cell.length_b   1.000
_cell.length_c   1.000
_cell.angle_alpha   90.00
_cell.angle_beta   90.00
_cell.angle_gamma   90.00
#
_symmetry.space_group_name_H-M   'P 1'
#
loop_
_entity.id
_entity.type
_entity.pdbx_description
1 polymer ?
#
loop_
_entity_poly.entity_id
_entity_poly.type
_entity_poly.pdbx_seq_one_letter_code
_entity_poly.pdbx_strand_id
1 'polypeptide(L)'
;YLFGDSFLVCPVISPTGVRNVYLPQGEWIDFWSGSHLSGPLLLRDVWSPLARLPLYVRKGREITFAEPVEHTGQYHQAKRAAIRFDVGYAGFEASPLSQWLNLD
;
A
#
# COMPACT_ATOMS: atom_id res chain seq x y z
N TYR A 1 -6.78 -3.70 -9.55
CA TYR A 1 -6.06 -4.83 -10.19
C TYR A 1 -4.96 -5.29 -9.25
N LEU A 2 -4.39 -6.48 -9.47
CA LEU A 2 -3.22 -6.93 -8.70
C LEU A 2 -1.93 -6.45 -9.37
N PHE A 3 -1.07 -5.79 -8.62
CA PHE A 3 0.28 -5.45 -9.03
C PHE A 3 1.26 -6.44 -8.40
N GLY A 4 1.82 -7.31 -9.24
CA GLY A 4 2.47 -8.52 -8.77
C GLY A 4 1.50 -9.44 -8.02
N ASP A 5 2.01 -10.18 -7.04
CA ASP A 5 1.23 -11.11 -6.21
C ASP A 5 0.77 -10.50 -4.88
N SER A 6 1.19 -9.27 -4.59
CA SER A 6 1.16 -8.69 -3.25
C SER A 6 0.21 -7.50 -3.11
N PHE A 7 0.15 -6.60 -4.09
CA PHE A 7 -0.64 -5.36 -4.00
C PHE A 7 -1.95 -5.45 -4.75
N LEU A 8 -3.05 -5.06 -4.11
CA LEU A 8 -4.32 -4.74 -4.74
C LEU A 8 -4.45 -3.23 -4.88
N VAL A 9 -4.21 -2.76 -6.10
CA VAL A 9 -4.28 -1.34 -6.48
C VAL A 9 -5.72 -1.02 -6.89
N CYS A 10 -6.30 0.02 -6.29
CA CYS A 10 -7.67 0.42 -6.55
C CYS A 10 -7.75 1.90 -6.99
N PRO A 11 -7.46 2.22 -8.27
CA PRO A 11 -7.50 3.59 -8.75
C PRO A 11 -8.88 4.23 -8.55
N VAL A 12 -8.87 5.50 -8.14
CA VAL A 12 -10.07 6.34 -8.05
C VAL A 12 -10.21 7.10 -9.36
N ILE A 13 -11.35 6.93 -10.02
CA ILE A 13 -11.67 7.60 -11.31
C ILE A 13 -12.87 8.56 -11.12
N SER A 14 -13.40 8.65 -9.90
CA SER A 14 -14.49 9.56 -9.57
C SER A 14 -13.95 10.95 -9.21
N PRO A 15 -14.68 12.03 -9.54
CA PRO A 15 -14.30 13.39 -9.15
C PRO A 15 -14.43 13.63 -7.63
N THR A 16 -15.16 12.78 -6.91
CA THR A 16 -15.41 12.92 -5.47
C THR A 16 -14.35 12.24 -4.60
N GLY A 17 -13.40 11.51 -5.20
CA GLY A 17 -12.39 10.76 -4.43
C GLY A 17 -12.92 9.44 -3.86
N VAL A 18 -14.14 9.01 -4.20
CA VAL A 18 -14.82 7.86 -3.60
C VAL A 18 -14.92 6.68 -4.58
N ARG A 19 -14.69 5.45 -4.10
CA ARG A 19 -14.93 4.22 -4.87
C ARG A 19 -15.35 3.04 -3.99
N ASN A 20 -16.03 2.06 -4.58
CA ASN A 20 -16.24 0.75 -3.95
C ASN A 20 -15.04 -0.17 -4.22
N VAL A 21 -14.54 -0.87 -3.19
CA VAL A 21 -13.42 -1.81 -3.29
C VAL A 21 -13.92 -3.22 -2.96
N TYR A 22 -13.71 -4.17 -3.86
CA TYR A 22 -13.87 -5.59 -3.54
C TYR A 22 -12.50 -6.18 -3.19
N LEU A 23 -12.36 -6.66 -1.96
CA LEU A 23 -11.24 -7.47 -1.52
C LEU A 23 -11.55 -8.94 -1.84
N PRO A 24 -10.76 -9.62 -2.68
CA PRO A 24 -10.90 -11.05 -2.92
C PRO A 24 -10.63 -11.87 -1.64
N GLN A 25 -10.94 -13.16 -1.68
CA GLN A 25 -10.66 -14.08 -0.57
C GLN A 25 -9.19 -13.99 -0.10
N GLY A 26 -9.02 -13.97 1.22
CA GLY A 26 -7.73 -13.91 1.89
C GLY A 26 -7.62 -12.75 2.87
N GLU A 27 -6.45 -12.62 3.47
CA GLU A 27 -6.15 -11.58 4.46
C GLU A 27 -5.43 -10.40 3.81
N TRP A 28 -5.93 -9.20 4.07
CA TRP A 28 -5.46 -7.94 3.50
C TRP A 28 -5.09 -6.97 4.60
N ILE A 29 -4.15 -6.08 4.31
CA ILE A 29 -3.73 -4.98 5.15
C ILE A 29 -3.87 -3.71 4.33
N ASP A 30 -4.59 -2.72 4.84
CA ASP A 30 -4.61 -1.38 4.28
C ASP A 30 -3.20 -0.77 4.37
N PHE A 31 -2.62 -0.42 3.22
CA PHE A 31 -1.24 0.06 3.16
C PHE A 31 -1.04 1.35 3.98
N TRP A 32 -2.04 2.21 4.05
CA TRP A 32 -1.94 3.52 4.70
C TRP A 32 -2.15 3.43 6.20
N SER A 33 -3.24 2.82 6.63
CA SER A 33 -3.64 2.76 8.05
C SER A 33 -3.09 1.56 8.80
N GLY A 34 -2.65 0.51 8.10
CA GLY A 34 -2.30 -0.78 8.71
C GLY A 34 -3.49 -1.63 9.12
N SER A 35 -4.73 -1.19 8.84
CA SER A 35 -5.94 -1.94 9.19
C SER A 35 -5.97 -3.33 8.56
N HIS A 36 -6.25 -4.35 9.36
CA HIS A 36 -6.39 -5.73 8.92
C HIS A 36 -7.82 -6.03 8.47
N LEU A 37 -7.96 -6.66 7.31
CA LEU A 37 -9.25 -6.93 6.65
C LEU A 37 -9.27 -8.35 6.10
N SER A 38 -10.36 -9.08 6.36
CA SER A 38 -10.57 -10.43 5.83
C SER A 38 -11.54 -10.40 4.65
N GLY A 39 -11.09 -10.84 3.47
CA GLY A 39 -11.92 -11.03 2.30
C GLY A 39 -12.55 -12.43 2.23
N PRO A 40 -13.61 -12.65 1.42
CA PRO A 40 -14.17 -11.71 0.46
C PRO A 40 -14.97 -10.60 1.14
N LEU A 41 -14.70 -9.35 0.78
CA LEU A 41 -15.31 -8.18 1.41
C LEU A 41 -15.53 -7.05 0.40
N LEU A 42 -16.75 -6.52 0.35
CA LEU A 42 -17.07 -5.31 -0.40
C LEU A 42 -17.03 -4.10 0.54
N LEU A 43 -15.97 -3.31 0.46
CA LEU A 43 -15.88 -2.00 1.09
C LEU A 43 -16.65 -0.99 0.23
N ARG A 44 -17.64 -0.32 0.82
CA ARG A 44 -18.44 0.70 0.15
C ARG A 44 -17.91 2.08 0.47
N ASP A 45 -18.02 2.97 -0.51
CA ASP A 45 -17.76 4.41 -0.35
C ASP A 45 -16.39 4.74 0.26
N VAL A 46 -15.35 4.00 -0.15
CA VAL A 46 -13.97 4.24 0.28
C VAL A 46 -13.52 5.57 -0.31
N TRP A 47 -13.38 6.58 0.54
CA TRP A 47 -12.82 7.88 0.21
C TRP A 47 -11.30 7.85 0.28
N SER A 48 -10.64 8.54 -0.66
CA SER A 48 -9.20 8.74 -0.68
C SER A 48 -8.87 10.18 -1.08
N PRO A 49 -7.91 10.85 -0.43
CA PRO A 49 -7.44 12.17 -0.86
C PRO A 49 -6.72 12.08 -2.22
N LEU A 50 -6.59 13.22 -2.91
CA LEU A 50 -6.01 13.28 -4.27
C LEU A 50 -4.58 12.71 -4.35
N ALA A 51 -3.77 12.92 -3.31
CA ALA A 51 -2.39 12.44 -3.23
C ALA A 51 -2.26 10.92 -2.99
N ARG A 52 -3.37 10.21 -2.71
CA ARG A 52 -3.38 8.79 -2.36
C ARG A 52 -4.44 8.03 -3.17
N LEU A 53 -4.31 6.72 -3.20
CA LEU A 53 -5.36 5.82 -3.70
C LEU A 53 -5.55 4.66 -2.72
N PRO A 54 -6.72 4.02 -2.67
CA PRO A 54 -6.90 2.82 -1.87
C PRO A 54 -5.94 1.71 -2.34
N LEU A 55 -5.09 1.27 -1.42
CA LEU A 55 -4.03 0.30 -1.68
C LEU A 55 -4.02 -0.72 -0.55
N TYR A 56 -4.11 -2.00 -0.91
CA TYR A 56 -4.13 -3.09 0.05
C TYR A 56 -3.02 -4.07 -0.27
N VAL A 57 -2.36 -4.60 0.75
CA VAL A 57 -1.30 -5.61 0.63
C VAL A 57 -1.80 -6.92 1.21
N ARG A 58 -1.50 -8.04 0.56
CA ARG A 58 -1.77 -9.35 1.15
C ARG A 58 -0.96 -9.50 2.45
N LYS A 59 -1.61 -9.98 3.51
CA LYS A 59 -0.96 -10.27 4.79
C LYS A 59 0.12 -11.36 4.62
N GLY A 60 1.22 -11.22 5.34
CA GLY A 60 2.37 -12.12 5.33
C GLY A 60 3.38 -11.84 4.22
N ARG A 61 3.18 -10.79 3.42
CA ARG A 61 4.14 -10.39 2.38
C ARG A 61 5.26 -9.53 2.98
N GLU A 62 6.45 -9.70 2.43
CA GLU A 62 7.60 -8.85 2.71
C GLU A 62 8.02 -8.19 1.40
N ILE A 63 8.05 -6.86 1.37
CA ILE A 63 8.36 -6.09 0.18
C ILE A 63 9.61 -5.25 0.47
N THR A 64 10.59 -5.34 -0.43
CA THR A 64 11.81 -4.55 -0.34
C THR A 64 11.67 -3.27 -1.16
N PHE A 65 11.87 -2.14 -0.49
CA PHE A 65 11.92 -0.82 -1.09
C PHE A 65 13.35 -0.30 -1.10
N ALA A 66 13.69 0.51 -2.09
CA ALA A 66 14.97 1.19 -2.18
C ALA A 66 14.80 2.66 -1.77
N GLU A 67 15.88 3.28 -1.30
CA GLU A 67 15.91 4.73 -1.12
C GLU A 67 15.56 5.47 -2.43
N PRO A 68 14.92 6.65 -2.35
CA PRO A 68 14.66 7.48 -3.52
C PRO A 68 15.96 7.81 -4.25
N VAL A 69 15.93 7.69 -5.58
CA VAL A 69 17.02 8.06 -6.50
C VAL A 69 16.42 8.75 -7.72
N GLU A 70 17.20 9.63 -8.36
CA GLU A 70 16.73 10.37 -9.53
C GLU A 70 16.54 9.48 -10.76
N HIS A 71 17.36 8.43 -10.87
CA HIS A 71 17.30 7.47 -11.97
C HIS A 71 17.88 6.12 -11.56
N THR A 72 17.53 5.08 -12.33
CA THR A 72 17.87 3.68 -12.02
C THR A 72 19.36 3.41 -11.92
N GLY A 73 20.20 4.16 -12.65
CA GLY A 73 21.67 4.06 -12.57
C GLY A 73 22.28 4.45 -11.21
N GLN A 74 21.54 5.17 -10.34
CA GLN A 74 21.97 5.51 -8.98
C GLN A 74 21.53 4.46 -7.93
N TYR A 75 20.83 3.40 -8.35
CA TYR A 75 20.41 2.33 -7.47
C TYR A 75 21.61 1.68 -6.76
N HIS A 76 21.49 1.50 -5.44
CA HIS A 76 22.49 0.80 -4.66
C HIS A 76 21.85 -0.30 -3.83
N GLN A 77 22.28 -1.54 -4.05
CA GLN A 77 21.67 -2.72 -3.43
C GLN A 77 21.76 -2.73 -1.89
N ALA A 78 22.74 -2.03 -1.30
CA ALA A 78 22.84 -1.92 0.16
C ALA A 78 21.85 -0.89 0.77
N LYS A 79 21.26 -0.01 -0.04
CA LYS A 79 20.35 1.07 0.38
C LYS A 79 18.88 0.66 0.19
N ARG A 80 18.46 -0.36 0.93
CA ARG A 80 17.13 -0.97 0.84
C ARG A 80 16.57 -1.25 2.23
N ALA A 81 15.26 -1.13 2.38
CA ALA A 81 14.55 -1.57 3.57
C ALA A 81 13.44 -2.54 3.17
N ALA A 82 13.34 -3.64 3.92
CA ALA A 82 12.22 -4.56 3.81
C ALA A 82 11.10 -4.13 4.77
N ILE A 83 9.87 -4.15 4.28
CA ILE A 83 8.67 -3.95 5.09
C ILE A 83 7.89 -5.26 5.07
N ARG A 84 7.59 -5.75 6.28
CA ARG A 84 6.77 -6.93 6.49
C ARG A 84 5.34 -6.51 6.78
N PHE A 85 4.41 -6.95 5.96
CA PHE A 85 2.99 -6.69 6.07
C PHE A 85 2.34 -7.82 6.88
N ASP A 86 2.56 -7.82 8.19
CA ASP A 86 1.94 -8.75 9.14
C ASP A 86 1.23 -7.99 10.27
N VAL A 87 0.98 -8.67 11.40
CA VAL A 87 0.28 -8.08 12.56
C VAL A 87 1.02 -6.87 13.16
N GLY A 88 2.32 -6.72 12.90
CA GLY A 88 3.12 -5.59 13.37
C GLY A 88 3.06 -4.36 12.46
N TYR A 89 2.45 -4.45 11.26
CA TYR A 89 2.41 -3.32 10.34
C TYR A 89 1.37 -2.28 10.79
N ALA A 90 1.86 -1.13 11.27
CA ALA A 90 1.03 -0.06 11.85
C ALA A 90 0.71 1.08 10.86
N GLY A 91 0.79 0.82 9.55
CA GLY A 91 0.50 1.81 8.51
C GLY A 91 1.73 2.52 7.95
N PHE A 92 1.52 3.32 6.91
CA PHE A 92 2.56 3.99 6.13
C PHE A 92 3.40 4.95 6.98
N GLU A 93 2.75 5.78 7.81
CA GLU A 93 3.43 6.81 8.61
C GLU A 93 4.42 6.22 9.63
N ALA A 94 4.14 5.02 10.15
CA ALA A 94 5.01 4.30 11.07
C ALA A 94 6.09 3.46 10.35
N SER A 95 6.07 3.40 9.03
CA SER A 95 7.00 2.59 8.23
C SER A 95 8.25 3.39 7.83
N PRO A 96 9.37 2.73 7.47
CA PRO A 96 10.54 3.41 6.93
C PRO A 96 10.26 4.24 5.66
N LEU A 97 9.18 3.96 4.92
CA LEU A 97 8.85 4.70 3.71
C LEU A 97 8.40 6.13 3.96
N SER A 98 7.75 6.43 5.10
CA SER A 98 7.33 7.81 5.41
C SER A 98 8.53 8.74 5.58
N GLN A 99 9.67 8.21 6.02
CA GLN A 99 10.92 8.96 6.15
C GLN A 99 11.53 9.33 4.79
N TRP A 100 11.20 8.58 3.74
CA TRP A 100 11.75 8.75 2.40
C TRP A 100 10.82 9.49 1.45
N LEU A 101 9.52 9.31 1.62
CA LEU A 101 8.49 9.84 0.74
C LEU A 101 7.67 10.87 1.49
N ASN A 102 7.99 12.16 1.30
CA ASN A 102 7.14 13.26 1.77
C ASN A 102 5.88 13.32 0.91
N LEU A 103 4.80 12.70 1.40
CA LEU A 103 3.48 12.71 0.78
C LEU A 103 2.56 13.66 1.58
N ASP A 104 2.81 14.97 1.44
CA ASP A 104 1.94 16.05 1.93
C ASP A 104 0.79 16.34 0.95
#